data_AF-A0A4W6DYC0-F1
#
_entry.id   AF-A0A4W6DYC0-F1
#
_cell.length_a   1.000
_cell.length_b   1.000
_cell.length_c   1.000
_cell.angle_alpha   90.00
_cell.angle_beta   90.00
_cell.angle_gamma   90.00
#
_symmetry.space_group_name_H-M   'P 1'
#
loop_
_entity.id
_entity.type
_entity.pdbx_description
1 polymer ?
#
loop_
_entity_poly.entity_id
_entity_poly.type
_entity_poly.pdbx_seq_one_letter_code
_entity_poly.pdbx_strand_id
1 'polypeptide(L)'
;MAGAAVLRALRARLPPTLTVASSRCSAPLEFVLPSAPCVLSPPWITSSVRTLQLCSALCAGHNKWSKVKHIKGPKDEARGKMFNKFGMMIRIAVKEGGSNPDLNMNLAHILEQCRNKNMPKASIEAAIKSAEKAKPATQHMFEARGPGGCLLLIEVLTDNNNRSHHEIKRLLNKNGGTLSDGARHGFTRRGVVAGSRRKHLDGESSGAGH
;
A
#
# COMPACT_ATOMS: atom_id res chain seq x y z
N MET A 1 -30.49 23.16 54.65
CA MET A 1 -29.11 23.55 54.30
C MET A 1 -28.65 22.69 53.13
N ALA A 2 -28.96 23.13 51.91
CA ALA A 2 -28.66 22.40 50.67
C ALA A 2 -27.36 22.94 50.06
N GLY A 3 -26.45 22.06 49.68
CA GLY A 3 -25.22 22.45 49.00
C GLY A 3 -24.57 21.27 48.28
N ALA A 4 -24.57 21.32 46.95
CA ALA A 4 -23.50 20.88 46.04
C ALA A 4 -24.05 20.71 44.62
N ALA A 5 -23.75 21.66 43.73
CA ALA A 5 -23.79 21.43 42.28
C ALA A 5 -22.73 22.30 41.61
N VAL A 6 -21.57 21.69 41.35
CA VAL A 6 -20.47 22.26 40.57
C VAL A 6 -20.78 22.02 39.10
N LEU A 7 -21.17 23.07 38.37
CA LEU A 7 -21.32 23.03 36.91
C LEU A 7 -20.07 23.61 36.24
N ARG A 8 -19.44 22.75 35.43
CA ARG A 8 -18.15 22.91 34.78
C ARG A 8 -18.34 23.42 33.35
N ALA A 9 -17.79 24.60 33.09
CA ALA A 9 -17.25 25.11 31.82
C ALA A 9 -17.79 24.56 30.48
N LEU A 10 -18.57 25.40 29.77
CA LEU A 10 -18.77 25.27 28.32
C LEU A 10 -17.78 26.18 27.58
N ARG A 11 -16.90 25.54 26.81
CA ARG A 11 -16.05 26.15 25.78
C ARG A 11 -16.91 26.47 24.55
N ALA A 12 -16.75 27.68 24.01
CA ALA A 12 -16.90 27.93 22.57
C ALA A 12 -15.91 29.04 22.18
N ARG A 13 -14.71 28.66 21.74
CA ARG A 13 -13.85 29.54 20.93
C ARG A 13 -13.87 28.98 19.52
N LEU A 14 -14.57 29.68 18.62
CA LEU A 14 -14.49 29.43 17.19
C LEU A 14 -13.06 29.73 16.68
N PRO A 15 -12.53 28.96 15.71
CA PRO A 15 -11.31 29.31 15.01
C PRO A 15 -11.58 30.40 13.95
N PRO A 16 -10.66 31.34 13.72
CA PRO A 16 -10.77 32.30 12.63
C PRO A 16 -10.53 31.61 11.28
N THR A 17 -11.43 31.85 10.34
CA THR A 17 -11.34 31.45 8.94
C THR A 17 -10.23 32.24 8.24
N LEU A 18 -9.22 31.55 7.74
CA LEU A 18 -8.17 32.15 6.90
C LEU A 18 -8.71 32.33 5.48
N THR A 19 -8.98 33.57 5.11
CA THR A 19 -9.34 33.97 3.75
C THR A 19 -8.08 34.02 2.88
N VAL A 20 -8.00 33.15 1.87
CA VAL A 20 -6.97 33.19 0.83
C VAL A 20 -7.31 34.32 -0.14
N ALA A 21 -6.54 35.42 -0.10
CA ALA A 21 -6.61 36.47 -1.09
C ALA A 21 -5.90 36.01 -2.37
N SER A 22 -6.67 35.73 -3.43
CA SER A 22 -6.13 35.55 -4.78
C SER A 22 -5.86 36.93 -5.39
N SER A 23 -4.60 37.34 -5.47
CA SER A 23 -4.21 38.51 -6.26
C SER A 23 -4.23 38.16 -7.75
N ARG A 24 -5.28 38.60 -8.44
CA ARG A 24 -5.29 38.69 -9.90
C ARG A 24 -4.48 39.94 -10.28
N CYS A 25 -3.25 39.75 -10.72
CA CYS A 25 -2.51 40.81 -11.42
C CYS A 25 -2.98 40.82 -12.88
N SER A 26 -3.98 41.64 -13.18
CA SER A 26 -4.29 42.06 -14.54
C SER A 26 -3.66 43.44 -14.74
N ALA A 27 -2.60 43.50 -15.53
CA ALA A 27 -2.09 44.75 -16.07
C ALA A 27 -2.37 44.75 -17.58
N PRO A 28 -3.18 45.68 -18.10
CA PRO A 28 -3.16 46.02 -19.50
C PRO A 28 -2.17 47.18 -19.65
N LEU A 29 -1.01 46.91 -20.22
CA LEU A 29 -0.18 47.98 -20.78
C LEU A 29 -0.55 48.06 -22.26
N GLU A 30 -1.42 49.00 -22.58
CA GLU A 30 -1.60 49.47 -23.95
C GLU A 30 -0.28 50.04 -24.45
N PHE A 31 0.22 49.49 -25.54
CA PHE A 31 1.40 49.96 -26.23
C PHE A 31 0.94 50.84 -27.40
N VAL A 32 0.95 52.16 -27.18
CA VAL A 32 0.74 53.16 -28.23
C VAL A 32 1.97 53.17 -29.13
N LEU A 33 1.79 52.84 -30.42
CA LEU A 33 2.83 52.96 -31.44
C LEU A 33 2.97 54.42 -31.90
N PRO A 34 4.19 55.01 -31.90
CA PRO A 34 4.45 56.21 -32.68
C PRO A 34 4.75 55.82 -34.14
N SER A 35 4.07 56.49 -35.07
CA SER A 35 4.43 56.50 -36.49
C SER A 35 5.71 57.32 -36.69
N ALA A 36 6.76 56.70 -37.25
CA ALA A 36 7.95 57.42 -37.69
C ALA A 36 8.32 57.01 -39.13
N PRO A 37 8.87 57.96 -39.91
CA PRO A 37 8.86 57.93 -41.36
C PRO A 37 9.98 57.08 -41.96
N CYS A 38 9.70 56.58 -43.16
CA CYS A 38 10.64 55.94 -44.07
C CYS A 38 11.82 56.86 -44.34
N VAL A 39 13.00 56.53 -43.81
CA VAL A 39 14.28 57.07 -44.28
C VAL A 39 15.15 55.90 -44.70
N LEU A 40 15.56 55.97 -45.97
CA LEU A 40 16.36 54.99 -46.68
C LEU A 40 17.78 54.97 -46.10
N SER A 41 18.15 53.89 -45.40
CA SER A 41 19.51 53.67 -44.88
C SER A 41 20.27 52.62 -45.72
N PRO A 42 21.59 52.76 -45.95
CA PRO A 42 22.38 51.87 -46.82
C PRO A 42 22.50 50.41 -46.30
N PRO A 43 22.65 49.41 -47.19
CA PRO A 43 22.56 47.99 -46.85
C PRO A 43 23.91 47.41 -46.36
N TRP A 44 24.52 47.97 -45.33
CA TRP A 44 25.72 47.39 -44.75
C TRP A 44 25.89 47.90 -43.33
N ILE A 45 25.71 46.97 -42.38
CA ILE A 45 25.80 47.07 -40.90
C ILE A 45 24.43 46.98 -40.22
N THR A 46 23.99 45.73 -39.97
CA THR A 46 23.12 45.41 -38.84
C THR A 46 23.69 44.16 -38.16
N SER A 47 24.51 44.35 -37.13
CA SER A 47 24.85 43.25 -36.23
C SER A 47 23.57 42.85 -35.49
N SER A 48 23.10 41.62 -35.72
CA SER A 48 22.02 41.03 -34.93
C SER A 48 22.53 40.79 -33.51
N VAL A 49 22.38 41.77 -32.62
CA VAL A 49 22.69 41.59 -31.20
C VAL A 49 21.68 40.60 -30.63
N ARG A 50 22.09 39.34 -30.47
CA ARG A 50 21.32 38.32 -29.77
C ARG A 50 21.21 38.72 -28.30
N THR A 51 20.00 39.04 -27.84
CA THR A 51 19.70 39.16 -26.42
C THR A 51 19.79 37.78 -25.77
N LEU A 52 20.85 37.54 -25.00
CA LEU A 52 20.98 36.32 -24.22
C LEU A 52 20.04 36.41 -23.01
N GLN A 53 18.91 35.70 -23.06
CA GLN A 53 18.11 35.46 -21.86
C GLN A 53 18.91 34.56 -20.90
N LEU A 54 19.49 35.16 -19.87
CA LEU A 54 20.05 34.45 -18.72
C LEU A 54 18.90 33.98 -17.81
N CYS A 55 18.16 32.97 -18.23
CA CYS A 55 17.40 32.18 -17.27
C CYS A 55 18.43 31.39 -16.44
N SER A 56 18.49 31.63 -15.13
CA SER A 56 19.26 30.77 -14.24
C SER A 56 18.72 29.35 -14.39
N ALA A 57 19.60 28.42 -14.79
CA ALA A 57 19.24 27.01 -14.81
C ALA A 57 18.95 26.59 -13.37
N LEU A 58 17.68 26.56 -12.98
CA LEU A 58 17.25 25.91 -11.75
C LEU A 58 17.48 24.41 -11.96
N CYS A 59 18.63 23.92 -11.51
CA CYS A 59 18.93 22.50 -11.50
C CYS A 59 17.80 21.77 -10.78
N ALA A 60 17.08 20.90 -11.50
CA ALA A 60 16.13 19.99 -10.87
C ALA A 60 16.87 19.21 -9.77
N GLY A 61 16.38 19.31 -8.52
CA GLY A 61 17.04 18.76 -7.34
C GLY A 61 17.43 17.29 -7.52
N HIS A 62 18.74 17.01 -7.50
CA HIS A 62 19.35 15.74 -7.86
C HIS A 62 19.43 14.75 -6.68
N ASN A 63 18.33 14.53 -5.96
CA ASN A 63 18.32 13.60 -4.82
C ASN A 63 17.94 12.18 -5.27
N LYS A 64 18.97 11.41 -5.70
CA LYS A 64 18.86 9.98 -6.05
C LYS A 64 18.18 9.16 -4.94
N TRP A 65 18.45 9.47 -3.67
CA TRP A 65 17.84 8.79 -2.54
C TRP A 65 16.33 9.01 -2.48
N SER A 66 15.87 10.23 -2.73
CA SER A 66 14.44 10.52 -2.76
C SER A 66 13.68 9.74 -3.83
N LYS A 67 14.27 9.49 -5.01
CA LYS A 67 13.59 8.65 -6.02
C LYS A 67 13.57 7.18 -5.61
N VAL A 68 14.68 6.68 -5.07
CA VAL A 68 14.83 5.27 -4.68
C VAL A 68 13.98 4.91 -3.46
N LYS A 69 13.85 5.79 -2.46
CA LYS A 69 13.08 5.52 -1.23
C LYS A 69 11.59 5.27 -1.50
N HIS A 70 10.98 6.00 -2.46
CA HIS A 70 9.58 5.81 -2.81
C HIS A 70 9.31 4.46 -3.49
N ILE A 71 10.33 3.85 -4.10
CA ILE A 71 10.23 2.54 -4.74
C ILE A 71 10.58 1.43 -3.76
N LYS A 72 11.65 1.61 -2.96
CA LYS A 72 12.13 0.60 -2.00
C LYS A 72 11.23 0.50 -0.77
N GLY A 73 10.80 1.62 -0.19
CA GLY A 73 10.00 1.64 1.05
C GLY A 73 8.76 0.75 0.99
N PRO A 74 7.85 0.92 0.02
CA PRO A 74 6.66 0.09 -0.10
C PRO A 74 6.99 -1.40 -0.36
N LYS A 75 8.07 -1.68 -1.10
CA LYS A 75 8.51 -3.06 -1.39
C LYS A 75 9.06 -3.75 -0.14
N ASP A 76 9.87 -3.03 0.64
CA ASP A 76 10.45 -3.53 1.88
C ASP A 76 9.36 -3.74 2.94
N GLU A 77 8.37 -2.85 3.01
CA GLU A 77 7.20 -3.01 3.87
C GLU A 77 6.36 -4.24 3.47
N ALA A 78 6.11 -4.44 2.18
CA ALA A 78 5.39 -5.61 1.67
C ALA A 78 6.14 -6.91 1.98
N ARG A 79 7.47 -6.92 1.83
CA ARG A 79 8.33 -8.05 2.17
C ARG A 79 8.31 -8.33 3.68
N GLY A 80 8.38 -7.29 4.51
CA GLY A 80 8.28 -7.42 5.97
C GLY A 80 6.95 -8.04 6.40
N LYS A 81 5.83 -7.58 5.81
CA LYS A 81 4.50 -8.17 6.05
C LYS A 81 4.44 -9.65 5.67
N MET A 82 5.06 -10.04 4.55
CA MET A 82 5.15 -11.43 4.11
C MET A 82 5.93 -12.31 5.10
N PHE A 83 7.09 -11.82 5.58
CA PHE A 83 7.90 -12.55 6.56
C PHE A 83 7.20 -12.71 7.90
N ASN A 84 6.46 -11.70 8.36
CA ASN A 84 5.66 -11.80 9.56
C ASN A 84 4.56 -12.87 9.44
N LYS A 85 3.91 -12.97 8.27
CA LYS A 85 2.91 -14.01 8.00
C LYS A 85 3.53 -15.40 8.07
N PHE A 86 4.67 -15.61 7.40
CA PHE A 86 5.38 -16.89 7.46
C PHE A 86 5.81 -17.26 8.88
N GLY A 87 6.32 -16.30 9.65
CA GLY A 87 6.67 -16.52 11.05
C GLY A 87 5.47 -17.01 11.88
N MET A 88 4.27 -16.48 11.63
CA MET A 88 3.05 -16.94 12.32
C MET A 88 2.58 -18.31 11.84
N MET A 89 2.68 -18.59 10.54
CA MET A 89 2.36 -19.91 9.97
C MET A 89 3.26 -21.01 10.53
N ILE A 90 4.56 -20.74 10.65
CA ILE A 90 5.52 -21.66 11.28
C ILE A 90 5.11 -21.94 12.73
N ARG A 91 4.75 -20.91 13.51
CA ARG A 91 4.33 -21.10 14.91
C ARG A 91 3.12 -22.00 15.06
N ILE A 92 2.13 -21.87 14.17
CA ILE A 92 0.94 -22.71 14.19
C ILE A 92 1.28 -24.14 13.78
N ALA A 93 2.03 -24.33 12.69
CA ALA A 93 2.43 -25.66 12.25
C ALA A 93 3.27 -26.42 13.29
N VAL A 94 4.20 -25.73 13.96
CA VAL A 94 4.99 -26.31 15.06
C VAL A 94 4.13 -26.69 16.25
N LYS A 95 3.11 -25.89 16.55
CA LYS A 95 2.17 -26.20 17.63
C LYS A 95 1.29 -27.41 17.31
N GLU A 96 0.86 -27.57 16.06
CA GLU A 96 -0.01 -28.66 15.63
C GLU A 96 0.72 -30.01 15.48
N GLY A 97 1.97 -29.99 14.98
CA GLY A 97 2.69 -31.21 14.60
C GLY A 97 4.13 -31.31 15.10
N GLY A 98 4.55 -30.44 16.04
CA GLY A 98 5.92 -30.42 16.59
C GLY A 98 6.93 -29.66 15.72
N SER A 99 8.13 -29.45 16.28
CA SER A 99 9.21 -28.64 15.68
C SER A 99 10.06 -29.36 14.63
N ASN A 100 9.91 -30.69 14.50
CA ASN A 100 10.67 -31.49 13.56
C ASN A 100 10.02 -31.47 12.16
N PRO A 101 10.70 -30.95 11.12
CA PRO A 101 10.13 -30.83 9.78
C PRO A 101 9.94 -32.18 9.08
N ASP A 102 10.73 -33.20 9.42
CA ASP A 102 10.64 -34.53 8.80
C ASP A 102 9.38 -35.30 9.24
N LEU A 103 8.88 -35.01 10.44
CA LEU A 103 7.66 -35.61 10.99
C LEU A 103 6.40 -34.80 10.67
N ASN A 104 6.56 -33.53 10.29
CA ASN A 104 5.47 -32.59 10.07
C ASN A 104 5.50 -32.06 8.63
N MET A 105 4.73 -32.70 7.75
CA MET A 105 4.63 -32.33 6.34
C MET A 105 4.13 -30.89 6.13
N ASN A 106 3.26 -30.38 7.00
CA ASN A 106 2.75 -29.01 6.91
C ASN A 106 3.88 -28.00 7.17
N LEU A 107 4.69 -28.24 8.22
CA LEU A 107 5.86 -27.43 8.50
C LEU A 107 6.87 -27.49 7.35
N ALA A 108 7.18 -28.68 6.82
CA ALA A 108 8.09 -28.84 5.68
C ALA A 108 7.64 -28.01 4.45
N HIS A 109 6.34 -28.03 4.13
CA HIS A 109 5.79 -27.25 3.03
C HIS A 109 5.94 -25.74 3.25
N ILE A 110 5.64 -25.26 4.46
CA ILE A 110 5.81 -23.84 4.81
C ILE A 110 7.29 -23.44 4.72
N LEU A 111 8.22 -24.28 5.17
CA LEU A 111 9.66 -24.04 5.07
C LEU A 111 10.14 -23.94 3.63
N GLU A 112 9.61 -24.76 2.73
CA GLU A 112 9.86 -24.65 1.29
C GLU A 112 9.37 -23.30 0.74
N GLN A 113 8.14 -22.89 1.09
CA GLN A 113 7.59 -21.59 0.69
C GLN A 113 8.45 -20.41 1.20
N CYS A 114 8.93 -20.47 2.45
CA CYS A 114 9.83 -19.47 3.02
C CYS A 114 11.14 -19.35 2.23
N ARG A 115 11.75 -20.48 1.87
CA ARG A 115 12.98 -20.53 1.07
C ARG A 115 12.74 -19.96 -0.33
N ASN A 116 11.62 -20.30 -0.96
CA ASN A 116 11.22 -19.75 -2.27
C ASN A 116 11.01 -18.22 -2.25
N LYS A 117 10.71 -17.64 -1.08
CA LYS A 117 10.58 -16.18 -0.87
C LYS A 117 11.85 -15.51 -0.33
N ASN A 118 12.99 -16.19 -0.35
CA ASN A 118 14.28 -15.68 0.11
C ASN A 118 14.21 -15.17 1.56
N MET A 119 13.52 -15.90 2.44
CA MET A 119 13.55 -15.67 3.88
C MET A 119 14.87 -16.24 4.45
N PRO A 120 15.62 -15.47 5.26
CA PRO A 120 16.90 -15.93 5.79
C PRO A 120 16.71 -17.10 6.78
N LYS A 121 17.61 -18.08 6.71
CA LYS A 121 17.57 -19.30 7.55
C LYS A 121 17.54 -19.00 9.05
N ALA A 122 18.33 -18.02 9.50
CA ALA A 122 18.34 -17.59 10.90
C ALA A 122 16.96 -17.15 11.42
N SER A 123 16.16 -16.46 10.59
CA SER A 123 14.80 -16.05 10.99
C SER A 123 13.83 -17.22 11.04
N ILE A 124 14.01 -18.23 10.19
CA ILE A 124 13.21 -19.45 10.18
C ILE A 124 13.48 -20.25 11.46
N GLU A 125 14.74 -20.51 11.78
CA GLU A 125 15.14 -21.23 13.00
C GLU A 125 14.69 -20.50 14.26
N ALA A 126 14.82 -19.16 14.28
CA ALA A 126 14.31 -18.34 15.38
C ALA A 126 12.79 -18.46 15.55
N ALA A 127 12.02 -18.55 14.45
CA ALA A 127 10.58 -18.76 14.51
C ALA A 127 10.21 -20.13 15.08
N ILE A 128 10.93 -21.19 14.70
CA ILE A 128 10.72 -22.56 15.23
C ILE A 128 11.03 -22.61 16.74
N LYS A 129 12.22 -22.14 17.15
CA LYS A 129 12.62 -22.10 18.56
C LYS A 129 11.69 -21.24 19.41
N SER A 130 11.21 -20.12 18.84
CA SER A 130 10.23 -19.26 19.51
C SER A 130 8.88 -19.95 19.67
N ALA A 131 8.46 -20.79 18.73
CA ALA A 131 7.17 -21.47 18.78
C ALA A 131 7.08 -22.49 19.92
N GLU A 132 8.19 -23.16 20.26
CA GLU A 132 8.25 -24.14 21.36
C GLU A 132 8.01 -23.50 22.74
N LYS A 133 8.42 -22.24 22.92
CA LYS A 133 8.39 -21.53 24.22
C LYS A 133 7.28 -20.49 24.33
N ALA A 134 6.69 -20.07 23.21
CA ALA A 134 5.74 -18.96 23.18
C ALA A 134 4.32 -19.37 23.58
N LYS A 135 3.51 -18.35 23.92
CA LYS A 135 2.06 -18.51 24.04
C LYS A 135 1.47 -19.11 22.76
N PRO A 136 0.44 -19.95 22.88
CA PRO A 136 -0.13 -20.65 21.73
C PRO A 136 -0.69 -19.64 20.73
N ALA A 137 -0.06 -19.53 19.55
CA ALA A 137 -0.72 -18.93 18.40
C ALA A 137 -1.94 -19.78 18.03
N THR A 138 -3.04 -19.12 17.69
CA THR A 138 -4.30 -19.74 17.30
C THR A 138 -4.78 -19.15 15.99
N GLN A 139 -5.40 -20.01 15.20
CA GLN A 139 -6.17 -19.60 14.03
C GLN A 139 -7.61 -19.31 14.49
N HIS A 140 -8.08 -18.10 14.21
CA HIS A 140 -9.45 -17.70 14.47
C HIS A 140 -10.08 -17.17 13.19
N MET A 141 -11.37 -17.47 13.00
CA MET A 141 -12.16 -16.97 11.89
C MET A 141 -13.14 -15.94 12.44
N PHE A 142 -13.10 -14.73 11.89
CA PHE A 142 -14.06 -13.68 12.20
C PHE A 142 -15.03 -13.51 11.04
N GLU A 143 -16.26 -13.23 11.41
CA GLU A 143 -17.37 -13.03 10.49
C GLU A 143 -17.76 -11.56 10.50
N ALA A 144 -17.92 -10.98 9.31
CA ALA A 144 -18.19 -9.56 9.17
C ALA A 144 -19.07 -9.27 7.96
N ARG A 145 -19.68 -8.08 7.99
CA ARG A 145 -20.45 -7.53 6.89
C ARG A 145 -19.81 -6.22 6.45
N GLY A 146 -19.51 -6.10 5.17
CA GLY A 146 -18.96 -4.89 4.59
C GLY A 146 -20.03 -3.91 4.07
N PRO A 147 -19.60 -2.77 3.53
CA PRO A 147 -20.50 -1.79 2.92
C PRO A 147 -21.29 -2.42 1.77
N GLY A 148 -22.55 -2.03 1.60
CA GLY A 148 -23.44 -2.66 0.62
C GLY A 148 -23.91 -4.07 0.99
N GLY A 149 -23.65 -4.52 2.23
CA GLY A 149 -24.17 -5.78 2.75
C GLY A 149 -23.39 -7.03 2.34
N CYS A 150 -22.18 -6.89 1.78
CA CYS A 150 -21.32 -8.01 1.41
C CYS A 150 -20.87 -8.83 2.62
N LEU A 151 -20.79 -10.15 2.47
CA LEU A 151 -20.32 -11.05 3.52
C LEU A 151 -18.80 -11.17 3.46
N LEU A 152 -18.16 -11.13 4.62
CA LEU A 152 -16.71 -11.23 4.78
C LEU A 152 -16.38 -12.34 5.78
N LEU A 153 -15.46 -13.21 5.39
CA LEU A 153 -14.88 -14.23 6.25
C LEU A 153 -13.39 -13.94 6.38
N ILE A 154 -12.95 -13.61 7.60
CA ILE A 154 -11.60 -13.11 7.88
C ILE A 154 -10.86 -14.16 8.70
N GLU A 155 -9.92 -14.86 8.07
CA GLU A 155 -9.03 -15.78 8.76
C GLU A 155 -7.82 -15.04 9.34
N VAL A 156 -7.58 -15.23 10.63
CA VAL A 156 -6.56 -14.52 11.39
C VAL A 156 -5.70 -15.50 12.16
N LEU A 157 -4.39 -15.32 12.05
CA LEU A 157 -3.41 -16.01 12.86
C LEU A 157 -2.91 -15.06 13.94
N THR A 158 -3.17 -15.38 15.20
CA THR A 158 -2.89 -14.45 16.31
C THR A 158 -2.47 -15.18 17.58
N ASP A 159 -1.70 -14.50 18.42
CA ASP A 159 -1.37 -14.85 19.79
C ASP A 159 -2.45 -14.39 20.78
N ASN A 160 -3.27 -13.40 20.40
CA ASN A 160 -4.31 -12.83 21.26
C ASN A 160 -5.58 -12.49 20.46
N ASN A 161 -6.62 -13.31 20.67
CA ASN A 161 -7.90 -13.16 20.01
C ASN A 161 -8.60 -11.83 20.35
N ASN A 162 -8.57 -11.42 21.62
CA ASN A 162 -9.24 -10.21 22.08
C ASN A 162 -8.63 -8.96 21.45
N ARG A 163 -7.29 -8.87 21.40
CA ARG A 163 -6.60 -7.74 20.74
C ARG A 163 -7.00 -7.65 19.26
N SER A 164 -6.94 -8.78 18.56
CA SER A 164 -7.24 -8.89 17.14
C SER A 164 -8.70 -8.53 16.83
N HIS A 165 -9.63 -9.01 17.66
CA HIS A 165 -11.05 -8.69 17.54
C HIS A 165 -11.31 -7.17 17.60
N HIS A 166 -10.69 -6.47 18.55
CA HIS A 166 -10.84 -5.01 18.67
C HIS A 166 -10.21 -4.26 17.49
N GLU A 167 -9.05 -4.71 17.00
CA GLU A 167 -8.41 -4.14 15.80
C GLU A 167 -9.27 -4.32 14.56
N ILE A 168 -9.81 -5.52 14.34
CA ILE A 168 -10.68 -5.83 13.19
C ILE A 168 -11.98 -5.03 13.27
N LYS A 169 -12.63 -5.00 14.44
CA LYS A 169 -13.82 -4.17 14.65
C LYS A 169 -13.54 -2.70 14.34
N ARG A 170 -12.40 -2.17 14.79
CA ARG A 170 -11.98 -0.79 14.49
C ARG A 170 -11.76 -0.56 12.99
N LEU A 171 -11.13 -1.51 12.29
CA LEU A 171 -10.90 -1.43 10.84
C LEU A 171 -12.21 -1.47 10.05
N LEU A 172 -13.11 -2.39 10.40
CA LEU A 172 -14.43 -2.50 9.76
C LEU A 172 -15.24 -1.22 9.93
N ASN A 173 -15.36 -0.72 11.17
CA ASN A 173 -16.14 0.48 11.47
C ASN A 173 -15.61 1.72 10.72
N LYS A 174 -14.29 1.84 10.53
CA LYS A 174 -13.69 2.94 9.75
C LYS A 174 -14.05 2.89 8.27
N ASN A 175 -14.33 1.70 7.75
CA ASN A 175 -14.57 1.43 6.33
C ASN A 175 -16.05 1.14 6.02
N GLY A 176 -16.97 1.43 6.95
CA GLY A 176 -18.41 1.24 6.76
C GLY A 176 -18.87 -0.22 6.85
N GLY A 177 -18.08 -1.10 7.46
CA GLY A 177 -18.46 -2.47 7.78
C GLY A 177 -18.70 -2.68 9.28
N THR A 178 -19.26 -3.82 9.64
CA THR A 178 -19.51 -4.24 11.02
C THR A 178 -19.13 -5.72 11.22
N LEU A 179 -18.80 -6.08 12.45
CA LEU A 179 -18.67 -7.50 12.81
C LEU A 179 -20.07 -8.10 12.90
N SER A 180 -20.28 -9.28 12.33
CA SER A 180 -21.60 -9.90 12.24
C SER A 180 -21.47 -11.41 12.37
N ASP A 181 -22.30 -12.02 13.18
CA ASP A 181 -22.40 -13.48 13.26
C ASP A 181 -23.27 -14.03 12.11
N GLY A 182 -22.94 -15.21 11.58
CA GLY A 182 -23.72 -15.91 10.55
C GLY A 182 -23.27 -15.70 9.09
N ALA A 183 -22.22 -14.89 8.84
CA ALA A 183 -21.66 -14.75 7.48
C ALA A 183 -21.07 -16.07 6.96
N ARG A 184 -20.59 -16.95 7.86
CA ARG A 184 -19.99 -18.24 7.52
C ARG A 184 -20.93 -19.18 6.77
N HIS A 185 -22.24 -19.10 7.00
CA HIS A 185 -23.22 -19.92 6.27
C HIS A 185 -23.27 -19.60 4.76
N GLY A 186 -22.84 -18.40 4.36
CA GLY A 186 -22.71 -18.01 2.95
C GLY A 186 -21.47 -18.58 2.25
N PHE A 187 -20.55 -19.22 2.99
CA PHE A 187 -19.30 -19.76 2.45
C PHE A 187 -19.24 -21.28 2.58
N THR A 188 -18.82 -21.96 1.51
CA THR A 188 -18.54 -23.41 1.53
C THR A 188 -17.10 -23.66 1.10
N ARG A 189 -16.32 -24.37 1.93
CA ARG A 189 -14.95 -24.76 1.59
C ARG A 189 -14.97 -25.84 0.51
N ARG A 190 -14.45 -25.52 -0.69
CA ARG A 190 -14.33 -26.45 -1.82
C ARG A 190 -12.88 -26.45 -2.33
N GLY A 191 -12.38 -27.61 -2.74
CA GLY A 191 -11.11 -27.69 -3.47
C GLY A 191 -11.33 -27.26 -4.92
N VAL A 192 -10.43 -26.45 -5.49
CA VAL A 192 -10.48 -26.00 -6.88
C VAL A 192 -9.23 -26.50 -7.59
N VAL A 193 -9.40 -27.30 -8.63
CA VAL A 193 -8.31 -27.76 -9.51
C VAL A 193 -8.40 -26.96 -10.81
N ALA A 194 -7.51 -25.98 -10.97
CA ALA A 194 -7.45 -25.17 -12.17
C ALA A 194 -6.50 -25.84 -13.19
N GLY A 195 -7.04 -26.21 -14.36
CA GLY A 195 -6.26 -26.71 -15.48
C GLY A 195 -6.09 -25.63 -16.54
N SER A 196 -4.86 -25.39 -17.01
CA SER A 196 -4.63 -24.55 -18.18
C SER A 196 -4.92 -25.35 -19.45
N ARG A 197 -5.77 -24.82 -20.32
CA ARG A 197 -6.02 -25.44 -21.63
C ARG A 197 -4.73 -25.33 -22.45
N ARG A 198 -4.11 -26.46 -22.81
CA ARG A 198 -3.05 -26.45 -23.84
C ARG A 198 -3.68 -26.01 -25.15
N LYS A 199 -3.15 -24.95 -25.77
CA LYS A 199 -3.49 -24.64 -27.15
C LYS A 199 -2.86 -25.72 -28.02
N HIS A 200 -3.69 -26.43 -28.78
CA HIS A 200 -3.21 -27.32 -29.84
C HIS A 200 -2.57 -26.42 -30.89
N LEU A 201 -1.27 -26.58 -31.13
CA LEU A 201 -0.62 -26.01 -32.30
C LEU A 201 -0.99 -26.94 -33.45
N ASP A 202 -2.07 -26.61 -34.17
CA ASP A 202 -2.39 -27.26 -35.43
C ASP A 202 -1.19 -27.07 -36.36
N GLY A 203 -0.60 -28.19 -36.79
CA GLY A 203 0.53 -28.20 -37.70
C GLY A 203 0.09 -27.70 -39.07
N GLU A 204 0.56 -26.52 -39.45
CA GLU A 204 0.58 -26.11 -40.85
C GLU A 204 1.84 -26.66 -41.50
N SER A 205 1.77 -27.94 -41.89
CA SER A 205 2.61 -28.48 -42.95
C SER A 205 2.00 -28.08 -44.30
N SER A 206 2.34 -26.90 -44.80
CA SER A 206 2.13 -26.56 -46.21
C SER A 206 3.48 -26.29 -46.85
N GLY A 207 3.88 -27.22 -47.71
CA GLY A 207 5.05 -27.06 -48.55
C GLY A 207 4.89 -25.89 -49.50
N ALA A 208 5.96 -25.11 -49.66
CA ALA A 208 6.20 -24.34 -50.84
C ALA A 208 7.69 -24.47 -51.14
N GLY A 209 8.02 -25.33 -52.10
CA GLY A 209 9.32 -25.33 -52.71
C GLY A 209 9.54 -24.02 -53.48
N HIS A 210 10.77 -23.54 -53.45
CA HIS A 210 11.59 -23.11 -54.59
C HIS A 210 13.05 -23.14 -54.14
#